data_AF-A0A816P4E8-F1
#
_entry.id   AF-A0A816P4E8-F1
#
_cell.length_a   1.000
_cell.length_b   1.000
_cell.length_c   1.000
_cell.angle_alpha   90.00
_cell.angle_beta   90.00
_cell.angle_gamma   90.00
#
_symmetry.space_group_name_H-M   'P 1'
#
loop_
_entity.id
_entity.type
_entity.pdbx_description
1 polymer ?
#
loop_
_entity_poly.entity_id
_entity_poly.type
_entity_poly.pdbx_seq_one_letter_code
_entity_poly.pdbx_strand_id
1 'polypeptide(L)' 'MVSFFFDNECLCYLPFGGGPGKCIGDTFASFENVVVAIAMLIRRFNFQTAPGAPSGIVLSATTIPIFSQYRSMISKVN' A
#
# COMPACT_ATOMS: atom_id res chain seq x y z
N MET A 1 15.81 13.45 -31.08
CA MET A 1 16.89 12.88 -30.24
C MET A 1 16.59 13.16 -28.76
N VAL A 2 15.47 12.67 -28.21
CA VAL A 2 15.21 12.57 -26.74
C VAL A 2 14.21 11.43 -26.41
N SER A 3 13.85 10.57 -27.36
CA SER A 3 12.84 9.52 -27.18
C SER A 3 13.42 8.14 -26.80
N PHE A 4 14.69 8.06 -26.38
CA PHE A 4 15.42 6.79 -26.26
C PHE A 4 15.74 6.35 -24.81
N PHE A 5 15.18 7.00 -23.78
CA PHE A 5 15.43 6.64 -22.37
C PHE A 5 14.14 6.52 -21.54
N PHE A 6 13.10 5.89 -22.11
CA PHE A 6 12.05 5.27 -21.33
C PHE A 6 12.19 3.77 -21.55
N ASP A 7 12.73 3.08 -20.55
CA ASP A 7 12.69 1.62 -20.46
C ASP A 7 11.26 1.15 -20.75
N ASN A 8 11.16 0.10 -21.56
CA ASN A 8 9.92 -0.50 -22.07
C ASN A 8 9.16 -1.22 -20.95
N GLU A 9 8.58 -0.47 -20.02
CA GLU A 9 7.76 -1.00 -18.95
C GLU A 9 6.37 -0.36 -19.01
N CYS A 10 5.32 -1.19 -19.02
CA CYS A 10 3.93 -0.75 -19.00
C CYS A 10 3.69 0.19 -17.81
N LEU A 11 3.44 1.48 -18.08
CA LEU A 11 3.27 2.56 -17.09
C LEU A 11 1.95 2.48 -16.27
N CYS A 12 1.48 1.27 -15.96
CA CYS A 12 0.16 1.07 -15.35
C CYS A 12 0.19 1.09 -13.82
N TYR A 13 1.37 1.00 -13.19
CA TYR A 13 1.51 0.98 -11.73
C TYR A 13 2.76 1.77 -11.28
N LEU A 14 2.54 3.02 -10.87
CA LEU A 14 3.59 3.98 -10.47
C LEU A 14 3.27 4.62 -9.10
N PRO A 15 3.17 3.83 -8.02
CA PRO A 15 2.80 4.34 -6.69
C PRO A 15 3.81 5.34 -6.12
N PHE A 16 5.06 5.31 -6.59
CA PHE A 16 6.15 6.14 -6.12
C PHE A 16 6.75 7.03 -7.23
N GLY A 17 5.99 7.26 -8.30
CA GLY A 17 6.42 8.01 -9.47
C GLY A 17 7.32 7.20 -10.42
N GLY A 18 7.81 7.87 -11.48
CA GLY A 18 8.65 7.27 -12.52
C GLY A 18 9.68 8.26 -13.06
N GLY A 19 10.68 7.77 -13.80
CA GLY A 19 11.76 8.58 -14.35
C GLY A 19 12.77 9.10 -13.30
N PRO A 20 13.52 10.18 -13.60
CA PRO A 20 14.60 10.68 -12.73
C PRO A 20 14.13 11.24 -11.38
N GLY A 21 12.82 11.47 -11.22
CA GLY A 21 12.18 11.88 -9.96
C GLY A 21 11.54 10.74 -9.18
N LYS A 22 11.82 9.48 -9.52
CA LYS A 22 11.26 8.32 -8.79
C LYS A 22 11.77 8.30 -7.34
N CYS A 23 10.89 7.90 -6.41
CA CYS A 23 11.25 7.77 -5.00
C CYS A 23 12.49 6.88 -4.82
N ILE A 24 13.50 7.38 -4.12
CA ILE A 24 14.70 6.60 -3.77
C ILE A 24 14.38 5.40 -2.87
N GLY A 25 13.25 5.45 -2.16
CA GLY A 25 12.74 4.39 -1.30
C GLY A 25 11.73 3.45 -1.97
N ASP A 26 11.55 3.48 -3.29
CA ASP A 26 10.57 2.64 -4.02
C ASP A 26 10.74 1.13 -3.71
N THR A 27 11.98 0.65 -3.73
CA THR A 27 12.31 -0.74 -3.37
C THR A 27 12.05 -1.00 -1.89
N PHE A 28 12.50 -0.11 -1.01
CA PHE A 28 12.36 -0.25 0.44
C PHE A 28 10.88 -0.30 0.85
N ALA A 29 10.06 0.63 0.37
CA ALA A 29 8.64 0.70 0.68
C ALA A 29 7.89 -0.53 0.18
N SER A 30 8.26 -1.05 -1.00
CA SER A 30 7.69 -2.29 -1.54
C SER A 30 8.02 -3.51 -0.68
N PHE A 31 9.28 -3.65 -0.24
CA PHE A 31 9.69 -4.75 0.63
C PHE A 31 9.08 -4.68 2.02
N GLU A 32 9.12 -3.51 2.65
CA GLU A 32 8.57 -3.32 3.99
C GLU A 32 7.06 -3.62 3.99
N ASN A 33 6.32 -3.08 3.02
CA ASN A 33 4.87 -3.28 2.97
C ASN A 33 4.50 -4.73 2.63
N VAL A 34 5.06 -5.29 1.55
CA VAL A 34 4.63 -6.60 1.04
C VAL A 34 5.22 -7.75 1.87
N VAL A 35 6.50 -7.68 2.21
CA VAL A 35 7.19 -8.80 2.86
C VAL A 35 7.11 -8.68 4.37
N VAL A 36 7.37 -7.50 4.94
CA VAL A 36 7.45 -7.37 6.40
C VAL A 36 6.07 -7.17 7.01
N ALA A 37 5.36 -6.13 6.62
CA ALA A 37 4.10 -5.74 7.23
C ALA A 37 3.02 -6.81 6.98
N ILE A 38 2.77 -7.17 5.71
CA ILE A 38 1.73 -8.15 5.39
C ILE A 38 2.06 -9.55 5.95
N ALA A 39 3.30 -10.03 5.86
CA ALA A 39 3.62 -11.35 6.39
C ALA A 39 3.51 -11.43 7.93
N MET A 40 3.92 -10.37 8.64
CA MET A 40 3.75 -10.31 10.10
C MET A 40 2.28 -10.24 10.51
N LEU A 41 1.49 -9.50 9.73
CA LEU A 41 0.06 -9.35 9.92
C LEU A 41 -0.67 -10.68 9.74
N ILE A 42 -0.42 -11.40 8.65
CA ILE A 42 -1.03 -12.72 8.38
C ILE A 42 -0.62 -13.75 9.43
N ARG A 43 0.63 -13.70 9.93
CA ARG A 43 1.10 -14.66 10.94
C ARG A 43 0.46 -14.47 12.32
N ARG A 44 0.09 -13.23 12.68
CA ARG A 44 -0.33 -12.89 14.05
C ARG A 44 -1.81 -12.58 14.19
N PHE A 45 -2.51 -12.34 13.09
CA PHE A 45 -3.88 -11.85 13.12
C PHE A 45 -4.78 -12.56 12.11
N ASN A 46 -6.03 -12.79 12.52
CA ASN A 46 -7.09 -13.18 11.61
C ASN A 46 -7.81 -11.93 11.10
N PHE A 47 -7.96 -11.84 9.79
CA PHE A 47 -8.65 -10.73 9.13
C PHE A 47 -10.12 -11.09 8.91
N GLN A 48 -11.02 -10.27 9.44
CA GLN A 48 -12.44 -10.35 9.14
C GLN A 48 -12.92 -9.02 8.58
N THR A 49 -13.62 -9.05 7.45
CA THR A 49 -14.25 -7.87 6.87
C THR A 49 -15.47 -7.50 7.70
N ALA A 50 -15.49 -6.29 8.27
CA ALA A 50 -16.64 -5.80 9.00
C ALA A 50 -17.85 -5.61 8.04
N PRO A 51 -19.02 -6.19 8.35
CA PRO A 51 -20.22 -5.98 7.54
C PRO A 51 -20.65 -4.51 7.66
N GLY A 52 -20.61 -3.78 6.53
CA GLY A 52 -21.00 -2.36 6.47
C GLY A 52 -19.85 -1.36 6.54
N ALA A 53 -18.60 -1.77 6.29
CA ALA A 53 -17.47 -0.84 6.23
C ALA A 53 -17.71 0.27 5.18
N PRO A 54 -17.81 1.57 5.56
CA PRO A 54 -17.79 2.66 4.60
C PRO A 54 -16.46 2.63 3.85
N SER A 55 -16.51 2.44 2.53
CA SER A 55 -15.35 2.51 1.62
C SER A 55 -14.86 3.95 1.38
N GLY A 56 -15.22 4.87 2.28
CA GLY A 56 -14.82 6.25 2.22
C GLY A 56 -13.34 6.40 2.55
N ILE A 57 -12.67 7.26 1.80
CA ILE A 57 -11.26 7.57 1.94
C ILE A 57 -11.16 9.03 2.36
N VAL A 58 -10.31 9.33 3.33
CA VAL A 58 -9.98 10.72 3.66
C VAL A 58 -8.78 11.12 2.81
N LEU A 59 -8.97 12.11 1.96
CA LEU A 59 -7.90 12.73 1.17
C LEU A 59 -7.20 13.76 2.06
N SER A 60 -6.13 13.33 2.73
CA SER A 60 -5.16 14.21 3.40
C SER A 60 -3.85 14.22 2.60
N ALA A 61 -2.74 14.64 3.19
CA ALA A 61 -1.40 14.53 2.56
C ALA A 61 -1.05 13.08 2.17
N THR A 62 -1.69 12.09 2.81
CA THR A 62 -1.69 10.69 2.43
C THR A 62 -3.13 10.18 2.37
N THR A 63 -3.40 9.23 1.46
CA THR A 63 -4.67 8.53 1.36
C THR A 63 -4.83 7.63 2.59
N ILE A 64 -5.68 8.02 3.54
CA ILE A 64 -5.88 7.27 4.79
C ILE A 64 -7.31 6.71 4.83
N PRO A 65 -7.51 5.46 5.27
CA PRO A 65 -8.85 4.90 5.50
C PRO A 65 -9.57 5.59 6.69
N ILE A 66 -10.91 5.67 6.70
CA ILE A 66 -11.67 6.27 7.81
C ILE A 66 -11.51 5.43 9.10
N PHE A 67 -10.65 5.89 10.02
CA PHE A 67 -10.08 5.14 11.18
C PHE A 67 -11.08 4.39 12.07
N SER A 68 -12.36 4.80 12.09
CA SER A 68 -13.39 4.28 12.99
C SER A 68 -13.62 2.76 12.91
N GLN A 69 -13.30 2.11 11.77
CA GLN A 69 -13.76 0.75 11.48
C GLN A 69 -12.72 -0.35 11.70
N TYR A 70 -11.42 -0.05 11.83
CA TYR A 70 -10.36 -1.07 11.80
C TYR A 70 -10.12 -1.77 13.15
N ARG A 71 -10.67 -1.22 14.24
CA ARG A 71 -10.43 -1.72 15.60
C ARG A 71 -11.10 -3.07 15.88
N SER A 72 -12.20 -3.40 15.20
CA SER A 72 -12.92 -4.67 15.36
C SER A 72 -12.48 -5.74 14.35
N MET A 73 -11.69 -5.40 13.32
CA MET A 73 -11.34 -6.30 12.22
C MET A 73 -10.10 -7.17 12.46
N ILE A 74 -9.33 -6.90 13.53
CA ILE A 74 -8.04 -7.54 13.83
C ILE A 74 -8.17 -8.31 15.14
N SER A 75 -8.41 -9.62 15.07
CA SER A 75 -8.33 -10.50 16.24
C SER A 75 -6.96 -11.19 16.27
N LYS A 76 -6.30 -11.23 17.43
CA LYS A 76 -5.03 -11.96 17.59
C LYS A 76 -5.31 -13.45 17.45
N VAL A 77 -4.47 -14.12 16.65
CA VAL A 77 -4.34 -15.57 16.73
C VAL A 77 -3.71 -15.87 18.09
N ASN A 78 -4.39 -16.73 18.86
CA ASN A 78 -4.09 -17.09 20.26
C ASN A 78 -2.59 -17.33 20.51
#